data_AF-A0A3M1QTB0-F1
#
_entry.id   AF-A0A3M1QTB0-F1
#
_cell.length_a   1.000
_cell.length_b   1.000
_cell.length_c   1.000
_cell.angle_alpha   90.00
_cell.angle_beta   90.00
_cell.angle_gamma   90.00
#
_symmetry.space_group_name_H-M   'P 1'
#
loop_
_entity.id
_entity.type
_entity.pdbx_description
1 polymer ?
#
loop_
_entity_poly.entity_id
_entity_poly.type
_entity_poly.pdbx_seq_one_letter_code
_entity_poly.pdbx_strand_id
1 'polypeptide(L)' 'MKEVRVVLPDEEYHVLEQIAKTLDVSVEEILKRSLAEYLEKVRRDELAFEPIGFGMWAHRSEMQDATRWVQELRCQEWKR' A
#
# COMPACT_ATOMS: atom_id res chain seq x y z
N MET A 1 -16.70 0.71 -7.35
CA MET A 1 -15.45 1.49 -7.36
C MET A 1 -15.03 1.75 -5.91
N LYS A 2 -13.73 1.78 -5.63
CA LYS A 2 -13.20 2.23 -4.33
C LYS A 2 -12.73 3.67 -4.49
N GLU A 3 -12.96 4.51 -3.49
CA GLU A 3 -12.50 5.91 -3.46
C GLU A 3 -11.22 6.00 -2.63
N VAL A 4 -10.22 6.73 -3.14
CA VAL A 4 -8.98 7.03 -2.43
C VAL A 4 -8.83 8.55 -2.41
N ARG A 5 -8.61 9.12 -1.23
CA ARG A 5 -8.35 10.55 -1.05
C ARG A 5 -6.88 10.76 -0.72
N VAL A 6 -6.26 11.70 -1.41
CA VAL A 6 -4.86 12.08 -1.22
C VAL A 6 -4.80 13.59 -1.03
N VAL A 7 -3.96 14.02 -0.11
CA VAL A 7 -3.66 15.44 0.11
C VAL A 7 -2.32 15.71 -0.55
N LEU A 8 -2.28 16.74 -1.40
CA LEU A 8 -1.08 17.20 -2.10
C LEU A 8 -0.83 18.65 -1.68
N PRO A 9 0.44 19.08 -1.57
CA PRO A 9 0.76 20.50 -1.47
C PRO A 9 0.22 21.27 -2.68
N ASP A 10 -0.25 22.49 -2.47
CA ASP A 10 -0.85 23.32 -3.52
C ASP A 10 0.11 23.53 -4.71
N GLU A 11 1.40 23.68 -4.43
CA GLU A 11 2.45 23.84 -5.43
C GLU A 11 2.52 22.62 -6.38
N GLU A 12 2.49 21.41 -5.83
CA GLU A 12 2.52 20.17 -6.61
C GLU A 12 1.24 19.96 -7.41
N TYR A 13 0.08 20.31 -6.83
CA TYR A 13 -1.19 20.25 -7.54
C TYR A 13 -1.20 21.23 -8.73
N HIS A 14 -0.65 22.43 -8.56
CA HIS A 14 -0.56 23.41 -9.65
C HIS A 14 0.30 22.91 -10.82
N VAL A 15 1.42 22.23 -10.53
CA VAL A 15 2.24 21.60 -11.57
C VAL A 15 1.44 20.54 -12.33
N LEU A 16 0.67 19.70 -11.62
CA LEU A 16 -0.22 18.71 -12.24
C LEU A 16 -1.25 19.36 -13.18
N GLU A 17 -1.88 20.46 -12.77
CA GLU A 17 -2.82 21.21 -13.61
C GLU A 17 -2.15 21.79 -14.86
N GLN A 18 -0.93 22.30 -14.74
CA GLN A 18 -0.17 22.81 -15.88
C GLN A 18 0.14 21.69 -16.89
N ILE A 19 0.59 20.53 -16.41
CA ILE A 19 0.87 19.36 -17.26
C ILE A 19 -0.42 18.90 -17.95
N ALA A 20 -1.55 18.83 -17.22
CA ALA A 20 -2.86 18.50 -17.78
C ALA A 20 -3.24 19.40 -18.95
N LYS A 21 -3.06 20.72 -18.79
CA LYS A 21 -3.31 21.71 -19.84
C LYS A 21 -2.37 21.54 -21.02
N THR A 22 -1.08 21.33 -20.79
CA THR A 22 -0.08 21.16 -21.87
C THR A 22 -0.36 19.91 -22.71
N LEU A 23 -0.84 18.84 -22.08
CA LEU A 23 -1.13 17.58 -22.74
C LEU A 23 -2.57 17.45 -23.25
N ASP A 24 -3.41 18.46 -23.03
CA ASP A 24 -4.84 18.49 -23.36
C ASP A 24 -5.62 17.27 -22.82
N VAL A 25 -5.34 16.93 -21.55
CA VAL A 25 -6.00 15.83 -20.83
C VAL A 25 -6.43 16.28 -19.44
N SER A 26 -7.33 15.51 -18.81
CA SER A 26 -7.72 15.78 -17.41
C SER A 26 -6.63 15.35 -16.42
N VAL A 27 -6.61 15.99 -15.25
CA VAL A 27 -5.75 15.57 -14.13
C VAL A 27 -6.05 14.12 -13.74
N GLU A 28 -7.31 13.70 -13.79
CA GLU A 28 -7.71 12.32 -13.50
C GLU A 28 -7.06 11.32 -14.48
N GLU A 29 -6.98 11.66 -15.77
CA GLU A 29 -6.35 10.81 -16.78
C GLU A 29 -4.84 10.70 -16.57
N ILE A 30 -4.18 11.80 -16.18
CA ILE A 30 -2.77 11.76 -15.78
C ILE A 30 -2.58 10.82 -14.59
N LEU A 31 -3.35 10.99 -13.53
CA LEU A 31 -3.26 10.15 -12.32
C LEU A 31 -3.46 8.68 -12.65
N LYS A 32 -4.43 8.33 -13.50
CA LYS A 32 -4.67 6.95 -13.95
C LYS A 32 -3.46 6.37 -14.68
N ARG A 33 -2.89 7.12 -15.63
CA ARG A 33 -1.72 6.66 -16.41
C ARG A 33 -0.48 6.52 -15.54
N SER A 34 -0.22 7.50 -14.69
CA SER A 34 0.91 7.48 -13.76
C SER A 34 0.81 6.33 -12.76
N LEU A 35 -0.39 6.08 -12.21
CA LEU A 35 -0.62 4.93 -11.32
C LEU A 35 -0.44 3.60 -12.07
N ALA A 36 -0.94 3.47 -13.29
CA ALA A 36 -0.76 2.27 -14.09
C ALA A 36 0.73 1.99 -14.36
N GLU A 37 1.50 3.01 -14.75
CA GLU A 37 2.94 2.88 -14.98
C GLU A 37 3.70 2.53 -13.70
N TYR A 38 3.36 3.18 -12.58
CA TYR A 38 3.99 2.90 -11.29
C TYR A 38 3.70 1.48 -10.82
N LEU A 39 2.45 1.02 -10.91
CA LEU A 39 2.08 -0.35 -10.53
C LEU A 39 2.78 -1.39 -11.40
N GLU A 40 2.95 -1.12 -12.69
CA GLU A 40 3.70 -2.02 -13.58
C GLU A 40 5.19 -2.05 -13.26
N LYS A 41 5.78 -0.93 -12.82
CA LYS A 41 7.16 -0.90 -12.29
C LYS A 41 7.25 -1.68 -10.99
N VAL A 42 6.37 -1.42 -10.02
CA VAL A 42 6.33 -2.14 -8.74
C VAL A 42 6.17 -3.64 -8.94
N ARG A 43 5.31 -4.10 -9.86
CA ARG A 43 5.16 -5.54 -10.18
C ARG A 43 6.42 -6.15 -10.79
N ARG A 44 7.15 -5.40 -11.60
CA ARG A 44 8.44 -5.87 -12.17
C ARG A 44 9.53 -5.87 -11.10
N ASP A 45 9.50 -4.87 -10.23
CA ASP A 45 10.48 -4.62 -9.16
C ASP A 45 10.10 -5.33 -7.85
N GLU A 46 9.00 -6.10 -7.81
CA GLU A 46 8.56 -6.92 -6.66
C GLU A 46 9.58 -8.02 -6.28
N LEU A 47 10.67 -8.17 -7.06
CA LEU A 47 11.87 -8.93 -6.69
C LEU A 47 12.81 -8.16 -5.73
N ALA A 48 12.58 -6.89 -5.43
CA ALA A 48 13.44 -6.04 -4.59
C ALA A 48 12.72 -5.34 -3.43
N PHE A 49 11.39 -5.47 -3.29
CA PHE A 49 10.69 -5.00 -2.10
C PHE A 49 10.89 -6.01 -0.96
N GLU A 50 11.92 -5.80 -0.12
CA GLU A 50 12.02 -6.47 1.18
C GLU A 50 11.01 -5.82 2.14
N PRO A 51 9.90 -6.49 2.49
CA PRO A 51 8.89 -5.91 3.33
C PRO A 51 9.35 -6.04 4.78
N ILE A 52 10.28 -5.20 5.21
CA ILE A 52 10.64 -5.12 6.62
C ILE A 52 9.44 -4.48 7.34
N GLY A 53 8.57 -5.33 7.90
CA GLY A 53 7.46 -4.96 8.78
C GLY A 53 6.04 -5.07 8.21
N PHE A 54 5.84 -5.01 6.89
CA PHE A 54 4.51 -5.12 6.28
C PHE A 54 4.24 -6.53 5.74
N GLY A 55 3.16 -7.19 6.17
CA GLY A 55 2.79 -8.51 5.62
C GLY A 55 3.58 -9.72 6.14
N MET A 56 4.60 -9.53 6.99
CA MET A 56 5.29 -10.64 7.68
C MET A 56 4.35 -11.53 8.50
N TRP A 57 3.18 -11.01 8.86
CA TRP A 57 2.17 -11.69 9.66
C TRP A 57 0.97 -12.14 8.82
N ALA A 58 0.91 -11.80 7.53
CA ALA A 58 -0.25 -12.04 6.68
C ALA A 58 -0.60 -13.53 6.53
N HIS A 59 0.40 -14.41 6.67
CA HIS A 59 0.27 -15.86 6.60
C HIS A 59 0.22 -16.53 7.99
N ARG A 60 0.34 -15.78 9.08
CA ARG A 60 0.32 -16.32 10.45
C ARG A 60 -1.11 -16.43 10.94
N SER A 61 -1.72 -17.58 10.71
CA SER A 61 -3.11 -17.87 11.13
C SER A 61 -3.27 -17.72 12.65
N GLU A 62 -2.22 -17.96 13.43
CA GLU A 62 -2.23 -17.75 14.89
C GLU A 62 -2.46 -16.28 15.30
N MET A 63 -2.17 -15.31 14.43
CA MET A 63 -2.34 -13.88 14.75
C MET A 63 -3.72 -13.32 14.40
N GLN A 64 -4.60 -14.12 13.78
CA GLN A 64 -5.99 -13.72 13.51
C GLN A 64 -6.79 -13.58 14.81
N ASP A 65 -6.39 -14.30 15.87
CA ASP A 65 -6.96 -14.20 17.20
C ASP A 65 -5.83 -14.10 18.24
N ALA A 66 -5.42 -12.86 18.50
CA ALA A 66 -4.34 -12.56 19.46
C ALA A 66 -4.65 -13.06 20.88
N THR A 67 -5.93 -13.16 21.26
CA THR A 67 -6.33 -13.64 22.60
C THR A 67 -6.10 -15.13 22.72
N ARG A 68 -6.55 -15.90 21.70
CA ARG A 68 -6.33 -17.34 21.62
C ARG A 68 -4.83 -17.67 21.59
N TRP A 69 -4.05 -16.93 20.81
CA TRP A 69 -2.61 -17.11 20.73
C TRP A 69 -1.91 -16.98 22.09
N VAL A 70 -2.22 -15.92 22.85
CA VAL A 70 -1.65 -15.71 24.20
C VAL A 70 -2.10 -16.81 25.17
N GLN A 71 -3.33 -17.31 25.04
CA GLN A 71 -3.85 -18.38 25.88
C GLN A 71 -3.14 -19.71 25.61
N GLU A 72 -2.91 -20.06 24.34
CA GLU A 72 -2.15 -21.25 23.94
C GLU A 72 -0.69 -21.16 24.42
N LEU A 73 -0.05 -19.99 24.29
CA LEU A 73 1.31 -19.76 24.75
C LEU A 73 1.45 -19.97 26.27
N ARG A 74 0.49 -19.43 27.05
CA ARG A 74 0.44 -19.66 28.51
C ARG A 74 0.28 -21.13 28.86
N CYS A 75 -0.56 -21.86 28.12
CA CYS A 75 -0.76 -23.30 28.36
C CYS A 75 0.50 -24.14 28.04
N GLN A 76 1.32 -23.72 27.09
CA GLN A 76 2.57 -24.39 26.73
C GLN A 76 3.68 -24.09 27.73
N GLU A 77 3.87 -22.82 28.10
CA GLU A 77 4.94 -22.40 29.03
C GLU A 77 4.65 -22.78 30.49
N TRP A 78 3.38 -22.88 30.91
CA TRP A 78 3.02 -23.35 32.26
C TRP A 78 3.21 -24.87 32.43
N LYS A 79 3.38 -25.63 31.33
CA LYS A 79 3.66 -27.07 31.37
C LYS A 79 5.15 -27.41 31.36
N ARG A 80 6.03 -26.41 31.40
CA ARG A 80 7.47 -26.55 31.67
C ARG A 80 7.75 -26.36 33.16
#